data_AF-A0A8H4V680-F1
#
_entry.id   AF-A0A8H4V680-F1
#
_cell.length_a   1.000
_cell.length_b   1.000
_cell.length_c   1.000
_cell.angle_alpha   90.00
_cell.angle_beta   90.00
_cell.angle_gamma   90.00
#
_symmetry.space_group_name_H-M   'P 1'
#
loop_
_entity.id
_entity.type
_entity.pdbx_description
1 polymer ?
#
loop_
_entity_poly.entity_id
_entity_poly.type
_entity_poly.pdbx_seq_one_letter_code
_entity_poly.pdbx_strand_id
1 'polypeptide(L)'
;MGERLSETHYLSTWSVAHLQTWSASRRTRDDYVTAEEDSAHFAPPTDDDAGYFKSRWVAENLLLKAARRGFPVTITRASAVTAAAEGTGVLDPGDEFTMRIVMGMMESGMVPQIGRADQPSFAVDVVPVDWLASNLLALTSRDEALALSSSSPSSPSSSSSSGAPLIYHLTNPHPLRLEDLPQIIADLRPGQAGARLVPLDDWLASMETAEGDDAAGQLVRSTVIRQNLSTGSVMFSLDNRRTMATLDALCPGAVDACPPVDAKFLSGLWRRLRRTDIAPDTA
;
A
#
# COMPACT_ATOMS: atom_id res chain seq x y z
N MET A 1 -11.57 -23.88 -29.07
CA MET A 1 -10.97 -22.73 -28.36
C MET A 1 -10.56 -21.72 -29.42
N GLY A 2 -10.72 -20.41 -29.15
CA GLY A 2 -10.28 -19.37 -30.09
C GLY A 2 -8.77 -19.40 -30.30
N GLU A 3 -8.30 -18.84 -31.40
CA GLU A 3 -6.88 -18.82 -31.79
C GLU A 3 -6.02 -17.89 -30.92
N ARG A 4 -6.63 -17.09 -30.04
CA ARG A 4 -5.95 -16.17 -29.12
C ARG A 4 -6.46 -16.33 -27.70
N LEU A 5 -5.54 -16.42 -26.75
CA LEU A 5 -5.84 -16.33 -25.32
C LEU A 5 -6.11 -14.87 -24.95
N SER A 6 -7.09 -14.63 -24.07
CA SER A 6 -7.32 -13.30 -23.50
C SER A 6 -6.23 -12.97 -22.47
N GLU A 7 -5.63 -11.79 -22.60
CA GLU A 7 -4.70 -11.24 -21.60
C GLU A 7 -5.46 -10.81 -20.35
N THR A 8 -4.93 -11.20 -19.18
CA THR A 8 -5.51 -10.88 -17.88
C THR A 8 -4.58 -9.94 -17.13
N HIS A 9 -5.00 -8.68 -16.99
CA HIS A 9 -4.34 -7.70 -16.14
C HIS A 9 -5.13 -7.56 -14.83
N TYR A 10 -4.53 -8.00 -13.73
CA TYR A 10 -5.13 -7.97 -12.41
C TYR A 10 -4.49 -6.87 -11.57
N LEU A 11 -5.25 -5.80 -11.32
CA LEU A 11 -4.90 -4.85 -10.27
C LEU A 11 -5.09 -5.55 -8.92
N SER A 12 -3.99 -5.90 -8.28
CA SER A 12 -3.88 -6.47 -6.93
C SER A 12 -3.65 -5.35 -5.90
N THR A 13 -3.13 -5.68 -4.72
CA THR A 13 -2.77 -4.73 -3.65
C THR A 13 -1.44 -5.14 -3.04
N TRP A 14 -0.61 -4.16 -2.69
CA TRP A 14 0.62 -4.37 -1.92
C TRP A 14 0.37 -5.07 -0.58
N SER A 15 -0.84 -4.96 -0.03
CA SER A 15 -1.23 -5.61 1.23
C SER A 15 -1.19 -7.13 1.17
N VAL A 16 -1.18 -7.74 -0.03
CA VAL A 16 -0.95 -9.18 -0.16
C VAL A 16 0.43 -9.52 0.40
N ALA A 17 1.47 -8.77 0.03
CA ALA A 17 2.82 -9.02 0.53
C ALA A 17 2.91 -8.80 2.05
N HIS A 18 2.14 -7.87 2.62
CA HIS A 18 2.16 -7.60 4.06
C HIS A 18 1.64 -8.75 4.92
N LEU A 19 0.80 -9.63 4.37
CA LEU A 19 0.32 -10.82 5.09
C LEU A 19 1.45 -11.68 5.66
N GLN A 20 2.64 -11.65 5.06
CA GLN A 20 3.81 -12.39 5.55
C GLN A 20 4.32 -11.88 6.93
N THR A 21 3.88 -10.69 7.36
CA THR A 21 4.24 -10.10 8.68
C THR A 21 3.32 -10.55 9.80
N TRP A 22 2.14 -11.05 9.48
CA TRP A 22 1.17 -11.46 10.48
C TRP A 22 1.72 -12.59 11.32
N SER A 23 1.52 -12.50 12.63
CA SER A 23 2.06 -13.44 13.61
C SER A 23 1.57 -14.88 13.38
N ALA A 24 0.37 -15.03 12.84
CA ALA A 24 -0.24 -16.33 12.54
C ALA A 24 0.00 -16.83 11.10
N SER A 25 0.68 -16.04 10.24
CA SER A 25 1.03 -16.47 8.90
C SER A 25 2.13 -17.53 8.93
N ARG A 26 1.96 -18.57 8.13
CA ARG A 26 2.98 -19.62 7.96
C ARG A 26 3.87 -19.23 6.80
N ARG A 27 5.18 -19.22 7.02
CA ARG A 27 6.17 -18.88 6.00
C ARG A 27 7.10 -20.05 5.72
N THR A 28 7.56 -20.15 4.47
CA THR A 28 8.57 -21.13 4.04
C THR A 28 9.94 -20.50 3.86
N ARG A 29 10.07 -19.19 4.05
CA ARG A 29 11.31 -18.41 3.97
C ARG A 29 11.48 -17.59 5.25
N ASP A 30 12.72 -17.39 5.68
CA ASP A 30 13.10 -16.60 6.87
C ASP A 30 13.22 -15.09 6.57
N ASP A 31 13.46 -14.73 5.32
CA ASP A 31 13.46 -13.35 4.85
C ASP A 31 12.05 -12.85 4.48
N TYR A 32 11.90 -11.53 4.51
CA TYR A 32 10.70 -10.84 4.07
C TYR A 32 10.83 -10.44 2.59
N VAL A 33 10.01 -11.03 1.72
CA VAL A 33 10.09 -10.79 0.28
C VAL A 33 9.43 -9.46 -0.05
N THR A 34 10.24 -8.52 -0.56
CA THR A 34 9.83 -7.19 -1.05
C THR A 34 9.86 -7.08 -2.57
N ALA A 35 10.57 -7.98 -3.25
CA ALA A 35 10.75 -7.99 -4.69
C ALA A 35 9.47 -8.38 -5.44
N GLU A 36 9.43 -8.05 -6.74
CA GLU A 36 8.36 -8.38 -7.69
C GLU A 36 8.27 -9.91 -7.94
N GLU A 37 7.90 -10.66 -6.91
CA GLU A 37 7.83 -12.11 -6.85
C GLU A 37 6.45 -12.58 -6.38
N ASP A 38 6.17 -13.87 -6.61
CA ASP A 38 4.93 -14.48 -6.19
C ASP A 38 4.85 -14.70 -4.66
N SER A 39 3.61 -14.75 -4.17
CA SER A 39 3.29 -14.86 -2.74
C SER A 39 3.18 -16.31 -2.25
N ALA A 40 3.72 -17.30 -2.98
CA ALA A 40 3.58 -18.73 -2.61
C ALA A 40 4.46 -19.14 -1.42
N HIS A 41 5.38 -18.28 -0.98
CA HIS A 41 6.29 -18.51 0.13
C HIS A 41 5.66 -18.28 1.52
N PHE A 42 4.38 -17.89 1.58
CA PHE A 42 3.63 -17.82 2.82
C PHE A 42 2.14 -18.17 2.61
N ALA A 43 1.45 -18.50 3.70
CA ALA A 43 0.01 -18.64 3.75
C ALA A 43 -0.53 -17.86 4.96
N PRO A 44 -1.55 -17.00 4.77
CA PRO A 44 -2.23 -16.35 5.88
C PRO A 44 -3.01 -17.37 6.73
N PRO A 45 -3.42 -17.01 7.95
CA PRO A 45 -4.21 -17.89 8.80
C PRO A 45 -5.60 -18.17 8.17
N THR A 46 -6.19 -19.31 8.53
CA THR A 46 -7.37 -19.88 7.85
C THR A 46 -8.71 -19.48 8.47
N ASP A 47 -8.71 -18.67 9.52
CA ASP A 47 -9.92 -18.04 10.05
C ASP A 47 -10.53 -17.04 9.05
N ASP A 48 -11.72 -16.52 9.35
CA ASP A 48 -12.49 -15.61 8.50
C ASP A 48 -12.21 -14.12 8.76
N ASP A 49 -11.32 -13.78 9.71
CA ASP A 49 -10.97 -12.39 9.98
C ASP A 49 -10.21 -11.77 8.81
N ALA A 50 -10.37 -10.45 8.65
CA ALA A 50 -9.60 -9.64 7.71
C ALA A 50 -9.65 -10.19 6.25
N GLY A 51 -10.85 -10.65 5.86
CA GLY A 51 -11.12 -11.36 4.60
C GLY A 51 -10.74 -10.58 3.33
N TYR A 52 -10.68 -9.24 3.38
CA TYR A 52 -10.13 -8.43 2.28
C TYR A 52 -8.74 -8.94 1.89
N PHE A 53 -7.76 -8.93 2.81
CA PHE A 53 -6.37 -9.29 2.48
C PHE A 53 -6.25 -10.74 1.99
N LYS A 54 -6.93 -11.66 2.68
CA LYS A 54 -6.91 -13.10 2.35
C LYS A 54 -7.52 -13.37 0.97
N SER A 55 -8.62 -12.70 0.62
CA SER A 55 -9.25 -12.85 -0.71
C SER A 55 -8.34 -12.40 -1.85
N ARG A 56 -7.57 -11.33 -1.65
CA ARG A 56 -6.60 -10.82 -2.63
C ARG A 56 -5.42 -11.79 -2.80
N TRP A 57 -4.94 -12.36 -1.70
CA TRP A 57 -3.92 -13.42 -1.75
C TRP A 57 -4.41 -14.68 -2.48
N VAL A 58 -5.65 -15.11 -2.22
CA VAL A 58 -6.25 -16.26 -2.94
C VAL A 58 -6.37 -15.96 -4.44
N ALA A 59 -6.82 -14.75 -4.80
CA ALA A 59 -6.92 -14.34 -6.20
C ALA A 59 -5.56 -14.36 -6.92
N GLU A 60 -4.49 -13.82 -6.30
CA GLU A 60 -3.14 -13.92 -6.85
C GLU A 60 -2.72 -15.39 -7.05
N ASN A 61 -2.99 -16.27 -6.08
CA ASN A 61 -2.67 -17.70 -6.18
C ASN A 61 -3.45 -18.44 -7.27
N LEU A 62 -4.68 -18.04 -7.56
CA LEU A 62 -5.45 -18.57 -8.68
C LEU A 62 -4.87 -18.11 -10.02
N LEU A 63 -4.49 -16.83 -10.11
CA LEU A 63 -3.87 -16.25 -11.29
C LEU A 63 -2.46 -16.81 -11.57
N LEU A 64 -1.69 -17.09 -10.51
CA LEU A 64 -0.43 -17.84 -10.60
C LEU A 64 -0.62 -19.23 -11.22
N LYS A 65 -1.69 -19.95 -10.83
CA LYS A 65 -2.03 -21.25 -11.43
C LYS A 65 -2.50 -21.10 -12.88
N ALA A 66 -3.18 -20.01 -13.23
CA ALA A 66 -3.56 -19.73 -14.62
C ALA A 66 -2.31 -19.44 -15.48
N ALA A 67 -1.39 -18.61 -15.01
CA ALA A 67 -0.12 -18.35 -15.68
C ALA A 67 0.67 -19.66 -15.93
N ARG A 68 0.70 -20.56 -14.94
CA ARG A 68 1.38 -21.87 -15.06
C ARG A 68 0.75 -22.78 -16.10
N ARG A 69 -0.49 -22.51 -16.50
CA ARG A 69 -1.22 -23.21 -17.57
C ARG A 69 -1.10 -22.52 -18.93
N GLY A 70 -0.29 -21.47 -19.02
CA GLY A 70 -0.01 -20.74 -20.26
C GLY A 70 -0.92 -19.52 -20.51
N PHE A 71 -1.73 -19.09 -19.54
CA PHE A 71 -2.51 -17.87 -19.69
C PHE A 71 -1.60 -16.63 -19.51
N PRO A 72 -1.69 -15.62 -20.38
CA PRO A 72 -0.99 -14.36 -20.20
C PRO A 72 -1.60 -13.58 -19.02
N VAL A 73 -0.87 -13.50 -17.92
CA VAL A 73 -1.32 -12.90 -16.65
C VAL A 73 -0.31 -11.87 -16.19
N THR A 74 -0.81 -10.67 -15.88
CA THR A 74 -0.07 -9.62 -15.17
C THR A 74 -0.75 -9.34 -13.84
N ILE A 75 0.02 -9.25 -12.75
CA ILE A 75 -0.43 -8.89 -11.41
C ILE A 75 0.24 -7.58 -11.04
N THR A 76 -0.53 -6.50 -10.91
CA THR A 76 -0.01 -5.19 -10.50
C THR A 76 -0.43 -4.91 -9.06
N ARG A 77 0.51 -4.95 -8.12
CA ARG A 77 0.26 -4.58 -6.71
C ARG A 77 0.40 -3.08 -6.57
N ALA A 78 -0.71 -2.40 -6.29
CA ALA A 78 -0.71 -0.96 -5.99
C ALA A 78 -0.62 -0.71 -4.49
N SER A 79 -0.01 0.42 -4.11
CA SER A 79 -0.07 0.94 -2.74
C SER A 79 -1.47 1.41 -2.37
N ALA A 80 -1.63 1.96 -1.16
CA ALA A 80 -2.84 2.70 -0.83
C ALA A 80 -3.02 3.91 -1.79
N VAL A 81 -4.26 4.33 -1.99
CA VAL A 81 -4.63 5.30 -3.03
C VAL A 81 -5.18 6.57 -2.40
N THR A 82 -4.66 7.71 -2.81
CA THR A 82 -5.16 9.02 -2.39
C THR A 82 -6.01 9.67 -3.49
N ALA A 83 -6.57 10.84 -3.17
CA ALA A 83 -7.13 11.73 -4.17
C ALA A 83 -6.16 11.96 -5.34
N ALA A 84 -6.71 12.34 -6.48
CA ALA A 84 -5.93 12.76 -7.63
C ALA A 84 -5.00 13.91 -7.25
N ALA A 85 -3.79 13.91 -7.84
CA ALA A 85 -2.83 14.99 -7.63
C ALA A 85 -3.36 16.30 -8.24
N GLU A 86 -4.05 16.19 -9.36
CA GLU A 86 -4.71 17.29 -10.07
C GLU A 86 -6.24 17.21 -9.97
N GLY A 87 -6.89 18.39 -9.89
CA GLY A 87 -8.35 18.51 -9.89
C GLY A 87 -8.99 18.66 -8.51
N THR A 88 -10.33 18.53 -8.47
CA THR A 88 -11.17 18.75 -7.27
C THR A 88 -11.54 17.46 -6.54
N GLY A 89 -10.90 16.33 -6.88
CA GLY A 89 -11.18 15.05 -6.23
C GLY A 89 -10.92 15.14 -4.73
N VAL A 90 -11.98 15.02 -3.94
CA VAL A 90 -11.89 14.88 -2.48
C VAL A 90 -11.96 13.39 -2.21
N LEU A 91 -10.81 12.76 -1.98
CA LEU A 91 -10.82 11.57 -1.14
C LEU A 91 -11.05 12.10 0.27
N ASP A 92 -12.08 11.62 0.96
CA ASP A 92 -12.09 11.79 2.41
C ASP A 92 -10.84 11.05 2.92
N PRO A 93 -9.82 11.75 3.43
CA PRO A 93 -8.63 11.08 3.96
C PRO A 93 -8.99 10.21 5.16
N GLY A 94 -10.15 10.49 5.77
CA GLY A 94 -10.80 9.71 6.78
C GLY A 94 -11.53 8.47 6.24
N ASP A 95 -11.46 8.11 4.96
CA ASP A 95 -12.02 6.84 4.44
C ASP A 95 -10.96 5.80 4.06
N GLU A 96 -9.72 6.21 3.81
CA GLU A 96 -8.64 5.29 3.48
C GLU A 96 -7.92 4.80 4.75
N PHE A 97 -7.79 3.49 4.87
CA PHE A 97 -7.33 2.82 6.09
C PHE A 97 -5.89 3.18 6.49
N THR A 98 -4.97 3.23 5.52
CA THR A 98 -3.56 3.59 5.74
C THR A 98 -3.46 5.04 6.22
N MET A 99 -4.20 5.95 5.58
CA MET A 99 -4.23 7.36 5.97
C MET A 99 -4.83 7.57 7.35
N ARG A 100 -5.88 6.83 7.73
CA ARG A 100 -6.44 6.89 9.10
C ARG A 100 -5.40 6.59 10.17
N ILE A 101 -4.54 5.58 9.96
CA ILE A 101 -3.46 5.24 10.91
C ILE A 101 -2.51 6.44 11.06
N VAL A 102 -2.06 7.01 9.94
CA VAL A 102 -1.11 8.13 9.94
C VAL A 102 -1.74 9.38 10.56
N MET A 103 -3.00 9.68 10.26
CA MET A 103 -3.71 10.81 10.84
C MET A 103 -3.89 10.63 12.35
N GLY A 104 -4.23 9.43 12.83
CA GLY A 104 -4.32 9.15 14.27
C GLY A 104 -3.00 9.38 15.00
N MET A 105 -1.87 9.04 14.38
CA MET A 105 -0.53 9.36 14.92
C MET A 105 -0.29 10.87 14.94
N MET A 106 -0.64 11.55 13.84
CA MET A 106 -0.51 13.00 13.73
C MET A 106 -1.41 13.73 14.73
N GLU A 107 -2.64 13.26 15.02
CA GLU A 107 -3.62 13.83 15.97
C GLU A 107 -3.15 13.75 17.40
N SER A 108 -2.89 12.52 17.84
CA SER A 108 -2.40 12.23 19.19
C SER A 108 -0.99 12.78 19.45
N GLY A 109 -0.20 13.04 18.40
CA GLY A 109 1.24 13.30 18.55
C GLY A 109 2.00 12.09 19.10
N MET A 110 1.45 10.89 18.91
CA MET A 110 2.02 9.62 19.35
C MET A 110 2.34 8.79 18.13
N VAL A 111 3.61 8.41 17.98
CA VAL A 111 4.07 7.54 16.89
C VAL A 111 4.39 6.17 17.51
N PRO A 112 3.56 5.14 17.28
CA PRO A 112 3.78 3.83 17.87
C PRO A 112 4.96 3.10 17.22
N GLN A 113 5.65 2.28 18.00
CA GLN A 113 6.58 1.29 17.48
C GLN A 113 5.77 0.15 16.82
N ILE A 114 5.72 0.12 15.49
CA ILE A 114 5.02 -0.91 14.72
C ILE A 114 6.02 -1.91 14.15
N GLY A 115 5.72 -3.20 14.36
CA GLY A 115 6.56 -4.30 13.91
C GLY A 115 7.68 -4.65 14.88
N ARG A 116 8.40 -5.72 14.55
CA ARG A 116 9.55 -6.20 15.31
C ARG A 116 10.86 -5.84 14.59
N ALA A 117 11.97 -5.88 15.32
CA ALA A 117 13.29 -5.53 14.78
C ALA A 117 13.77 -6.45 13.63
N ASP A 118 13.23 -7.67 13.53
CA ASP A 118 13.52 -8.63 12.45
C ASP A 118 12.65 -8.40 11.18
N GLN A 119 11.75 -7.41 11.21
CA GLN A 119 10.80 -7.14 10.13
C GLN A 119 11.17 -5.86 9.35
N PRO A 120 10.70 -5.73 8.10
CA PRO A 120 10.74 -4.45 7.40
C PRO A 120 10.02 -3.36 8.20
N SER A 121 10.54 -2.14 8.16
CA SER A 121 9.93 -1.01 8.85
C SER A 121 8.62 -0.60 8.18
N PHE A 122 7.68 -0.13 9.00
CA PHE A 122 6.46 0.49 8.50
C PHE A 122 6.78 1.70 7.62
N ALA A 123 6.08 1.80 6.50
CA ALA A 123 6.16 2.89 5.56
C ALA A 123 4.76 3.42 5.22
N VAL A 124 4.63 4.74 5.15
CA VAL A 124 3.45 5.38 4.57
C VAL A 124 3.66 5.44 3.06
N ASP A 125 3.02 4.50 2.37
CA ASP A 125 3.11 4.34 0.92
C ASP A 125 1.72 4.57 0.31
N VAL A 126 1.58 5.72 -0.35
CA VAL A 126 0.34 6.12 -1.02
C VAL A 126 0.62 6.74 -2.38
N VAL A 127 -0.25 6.50 -3.35
CA VAL A 127 -0.16 7.11 -4.68
C VAL A 127 -1.46 7.82 -5.04
N PRO A 128 -1.41 8.93 -5.79
CA PRO A 128 -2.60 9.54 -6.37
C PRO A 128 -3.32 8.61 -7.34
N VAL A 129 -4.66 8.61 -7.33
CA VAL A 129 -5.48 7.73 -8.18
C VAL A 129 -5.29 7.96 -9.68
N ASP A 130 -5.07 9.20 -10.09
CA ASP A 130 -4.79 9.61 -11.47
C ASP A 130 -3.42 9.11 -11.94
N TRP A 131 -2.41 9.19 -11.05
CA TRP A 131 -1.10 8.59 -11.28
C TRP A 131 -1.19 7.06 -11.41
N LEU A 132 -1.91 6.40 -10.50
CA LEU A 132 -2.12 4.95 -10.53
C LEU A 132 -2.81 4.52 -11.83
N ALA A 133 -3.90 5.18 -12.22
CA ALA A 133 -4.70 4.81 -13.40
C ALA A 133 -3.89 4.96 -14.69
N SER A 134 -3.19 6.09 -14.85
CA SER A 134 -2.36 6.38 -16.03
C SER A 134 -1.23 5.36 -16.20
N ASN A 135 -0.56 5.00 -15.09
CA ASN A 135 0.57 4.08 -15.13
C ASN A 135 0.15 2.61 -15.21
N LEU A 136 -0.98 2.24 -14.61
CA LEU A 136 -1.58 0.93 -14.85
C LEU A 136 -1.89 0.75 -16.34
N LEU A 137 -2.53 1.75 -16.97
CA LEU A 137 -2.80 1.73 -18.41
C LEU A 137 -1.51 1.59 -19.23
N ALA A 138 -0.48 2.37 -18.91
CA ALA A 138 0.81 2.29 -19.61
C ALA A 138 1.45 0.89 -19.53
N LEU A 139 1.39 0.24 -18.36
CA LEU A 139 1.91 -1.11 -18.15
C LEU A 139 1.07 -2.20 -18.83
N THR A 140 -0.24 -1.98 -19.01
CA THR A 140 -1.16 -3.00 -19.52
C THR A 140 -1.56 -2.85 -20.99
N SER A 141 -1.23 -1.73 -21.64
CA SER A 141 -1.73 -1.42 -22.99
C SER A 141 -0.64 -1.23 -24.04
N ARG A 142 0.63 -1.50 -23.72
CA ARG A 142 1.74 -1.38 -24.65
C ARG A 142 2.45 -2.72 -24.83
N ASP A 143 2.53 -3.20 -26.07
CA ASP A 143 3.29 -4.40 -26.43
C ASP A 143 4.77 -4.30 -25.96
N GLU A 144 5.31 -3.08 -25.95
CA GLU A 144 6.64 -2.76 -25.42
C GLU A 144 6.81 -3.11 -23.94
N ALA A 145 5.77 -2.98 -23.12
CA ALA A 145 5.82 -3.35 -21.70
C ALA A 145 6.00 -4.87 -21.52
N LEU A 146 5.35 -5.66 -22.40
CA LEU A 146 5.50 -7.12 -22.43
C LEU A 146 6.88 -7.53 -22.98
N ALA A 147 7.44 -6.77 -23.93
CA ALA A 147 8.78 -7.01 -24.48
C ALA A 147 9.90 -6.68 -23.48
N LEU A 148 9.78 -5.57 -22.73
CA LEU A 148 10.74 -5.15 -21.71
C LEU A 148 10.77 -6.07 -20.49
N SER A 149 9.62 -6.65 -20.13
CA SER A 149 9.55 -7.63 -19.06
C SER A 149 10.15 -9.00 -19.44
N SER A 150 10.14 -9.34 -20.73
CA SER A 150 10.72 -10.57 -21.29
C SER A 150 12.24 -10.53 -21.47
N SER A 151 12.86 -9.35 -21.48
CA SER A 151 14.30 -9.14 -21.74
C SER A 151 15.16 -8.96 -20.47
N SER A 152 14.55 -9.04 -19.29
CA SER A 152 15.28 -9.00 -18.01
C SER A 152 16.15 -10.26 -17.84
N PRO A 153 17.40 -10.18 -17.34
CA PRO A 153 18.30 -11.33 -17.17
C PRO A 153 17.81 -12.38 -16.14
N SER A 154 16.74 -12.08 -15.39
CA SER A 154 16.01 -13.03 -14.53
C SER A 154 14.72 -13.58 -15.18
N SER A 155 14.36 -13.11 -16.39
CA SER A 155 13.33 -13.72 -17.24
C SER A 155 14.00 -14.74 -18.17
N PRO A 156 13.53 -15.99 -18.23
CA PRO A 156 14.17 -17.00 -19.06
C PRO A 156 14.05 -16.63 -20.53
N SER A 157 15.19 -16.77 -21.22
CA SER A 157 15.34 -16.57 -22.66
C SER A 157 14.22 -17.22 -23.47
N SER A 158 13.92 -16.57 -24.60
CA SER A 158 12.85 -16.75 -25.60
C SER A 158 12.65 -18.15 -26.23
N SER A 159 12.78 -19.23 -25.48
CA SER A 159 12.41 -20.59 -25.90
C SER A 159 11.85 -21.48 -24.78
N SER A 160 11.54 -20.94 -23.61
CA SER A 160 10.87 -21.66 -22.54
C SER A 160 9.87 -20.74 -21.85
N SER A 161 8.60 -21.01 -22.09
CA SER A 161 7.47 -20.45 -21.36
C SER A 161 7.66 -20.69 -19.86
N SER A 162 8.26 -19.74 -19.16
CA SER A 162 8.05 -19.67 -17.71
C SER A 162 6.59 -19.31 -17.54
N GLY A 163 5.76 -20.28 -17.15
CA GLY A 163 4.36 -20.04 -16.79
C GLY A 163 4.22 -19.23 -15.50
N ALA A 164 5.11 -18.28 -15.25
CA ALA A 164 5.01 -17.32 -14.17
C ALA A 164 4.31 -16.05 -14.69
N PRO A 165 3.43 -15.43 -13.90
CA PRO A 165 2.84 -14.15 -14.26
C PRO A 165 3.91 -13.05 -14.22
N LEU A 166 3.66 -11.97 -14.96
CA LEU A 166 4.38 -10.71 -14.73
C LEU A 166 3.85 -10.08 -13.45
N ILE A 167 4.74 -9.58 -12.60
CA ILE A 167 4.38 -8.91 -11.36
C ILE A 167 4.99 -7.51 -11.37
N TYR A 168 4.15 -6.50 -11.14
CA TYR A 168 4.58 -5.12 -10.99
C TYR A 168 4.21 -4.61 -9.59
N HIS A 169 5.07 -3.77 -9.03
CA HIS A 169 4.82 -3.02 -7.81
C HIS A 169 4.64 -1.55 -8.16
N LEU A 170 3.38 -1.13 -8.31
CA LEU A 170 3.00 0.24 -8.64
C LEU A 170 2.75 1.02 -7.34
N THR A 171 3.82 1.18 -6.56
CA THR A 171 3.86 1.86 -5.25
C THR A 171 4.57 3.22 -5.37
N ASN A 172 4.49 4.05 -4.33
CA ASN A 172 5.13 5.36 -4.34
C ASN A 172 6.67 5.19 -4.45
N PRO A 173 7.36 5.90 -5.37
CA PRO A 173 8.83 5.90 -5.47
C PRO A 173 9.52 6.50 -4.24
N HIS A 174 8.81 7.34 -3.49
CA HIS A 174 9.29 8.11 -2.35
C HIS A 174 8.30 8.00 -1.17
N PRO A 175 8.13 6.80 -0.59
CA PRO A 175 7.27 6.59 0.57
C PRO A 175 7.91 7.18 1.83
N LEU A 176 7.10 7.54 2.83
CA LEU A 176 7.59 8.04 4.11
C LEU A 176 7.95 6.87 5.03
N ARG A 177 9.12 6.90 5.64
CA ARG A 177 9.47 5.93 6.69
C ARG A 177 8.81 6.38 8.00
N LEU A 178 8.27 5.44 8.77
CA LEU A 178 7.57 5.80 10.03
C LEU A 178 8.45 6.59 11.00
N GLU A 179 9.77 6.32 11.01
CA GLU A 179 10.74 7.01 11.88
C GLU A 179 10.94 8.49 11.55
N ASP A 180 10.57 8.93 10.34
CA ASP A 180 10.67 10.33 9.92
C ASP A 180 9.42 11.14 10.33
N LEU A 181 8.31 10.45 10.64
CA LEU A 181 7.04 11.07 10.99
C LEU A 181 7.10 11.96 12.25
N PRO A 182 7.83 11.61 13.34
CA PRO A 182 7.93 12.49 14.51
C PRO A 182 8.46 13.88 14.19
N GLN A 183 9.46 13.97 13.29
CA GLN A 183 10.02 15.26 12.87
C GLN A 183 8.99 16.07 12.07
N ILE A 184 8.27 15.42 11.16
CA ILE A 184 7.19 16.07 10.40
C ILE A 184 6.12 16.61 11.35
N ILE A 185 5.71 15.85 12.36
CA ILE A 185 4.73 16.33 13.35
C ILE A 185 5.26 17.55 14.11
N ALA A 186 6.53 17.54 14.51
CA ALA A 186 7.16 18.68 15.19
C ALA A 186 7.16 19.94 14.31
N ASP A 187 7.49 19.80 13.02
CA ASP A 187 7.52 20.91 12.05
C ASP A 187 6.13 21.50 11.81
N LEU A 188 5.08 20.67 11.83
CA LEU A 188 3.69 21.09 11.63
C LEU A 188 3.03 21.69 12.88
N ARG A 189 3.63 21.50 14.06
CA ARG A 189 3.11 21.98 15.36
C ARG A 189 4.16 22.81 16.12
N PRO A 190 4.65 23.93 15.54
CA PRO A 190 5.69 24.72 16.18
C PRO A 190 5.21 25.23 17.55
N GLY A 191 6.01 24.98 18.60
CA GLY A 191 5.73 25.42 19.97
C GLY A 191 4.84 24.49 20.79
N GLN A 192 4.40 23.35 20.24
CA GLN A 192 3.81 22.25 21.02
C GLN A 192 4.86 21.21 21.38
N ALA A 193 4.56 20.34 22.36
CA ALA A 193 5.40 19.17 22.61
C ALA A 193 5.50 18.33 21.33
N GLY A 194 6.72 17.96 20.95
CA GLY A 194 6.98 17.14 19.76
C GLY A 194 6.32 15.77 19.86
N ALA A 195 6.25 15.06 18.73
CA ALA A 195 5.71 13.71 18.73
C ALA A 195 6.55 12.77 19.61
N ARG A 196 5.86 11.92 20.37
CA ARG A 196 6.49 10.90 21.21
C ARG A 196 6.46 9.54 20.55
N LEU A 197 7.59 8.85 20.53
CA LEU A 197 7.65 7.42 20.24
C LEU A 197 7.07 6.66 21.43
N VAL A 198 6.12 5.76 21.18
CA VAL A 198 5.41 5.02 22.23
C VAL A 198 5.28 3.53 21.89
N PRO A 199 5.08 2.65 22.89
CA PRO A 199 4.61 1.30 22.65
C PRO A 199 3.30 1.28 21.85
N LEU A 200 3.10 0.27 21.00
CA LEU A 200 1.88 0.13 20.20
C LEU A 200 0.63 0.10 21.09
N ASP A 201 0.65 -0.66 22.19
CA ASP A 201 -0.49 -0.80 23.09
C ASP A 201 -0.89 0.53 23.76
N ASP A 202 0.09 1.37 24.12
CA ASP A 202 -0.17 2.69 24.70
C ASP A 202 -0.89 3.62 23.71
N TRP A 203 -0.50 3.55 22.43
CA TRP A 203 -1.18 4.31 21.37
C TRP A 203 -2.57 3.75 21.09
N LEU A 204 -2.73 2.42 21.03
CA LEU A 204 -4.04 1.77 20.83
C LEU A 204 -5.01 2.08 21.97
N ALA A 205 -4.54 2.13 23.21
CA ALA A 205 -5.35 2.51 24.38
C ALA A 205 -5.78 3.98 24.33
N SER A 206 -4.92 4.87 23.81
CA SER A 206 -5.27 6.30 23.65
C SER A 206 -6.44 6.54 22.67
N MET A 207 -6.73 5.58 21.78
CA MET A 207 -7.85 5.65 20.83
C MET A 207 -9.16 5.06 21.36
N GLU A 208 -9.23 4.61 22.62
CA GLU A 208 -10.46 4.08 23.25
C GLU A 208 -11.41 5.17 23.73
N THR A 209 -10.90 6.38 23.90
CA THR A 209 -11.70 7.54 24.27
C THR A 209 -12.22 8.20 23.01
N ALA A 210 -13.50 7.97 22.69
CA ALA A 210 -14.20 8.68 21.63
C ALA A 210 -15.09 9.77 22.25
N GLU A 211 -14.95 11.00 21.79
CA GLU A 211 -15.69 12.17 22.28
C GLU A 211 -16.31 12.94 21.10
N GLY A 212 -17.43 13.62 21.34
CA GLY A 212 -18.14 14.42 20.34
C GLY A 212 -19.15 13.65 19.48
N ASP A 213 -19.69 14.33 18.47
CA ASP A 213 -20.85 13.87 17.69
C ASP A 213 -20.55 12.64 16.80
N ASP A 214 -19.28 12.40 16.44
CA ASP A 214 -18.83 11.21 15.67
C ASP A 214 -18.19 10.11 16.56
N ALA A 215 -18.48 10.09 17.87
CA ALA A 215 -17.84 9.14 18.77
C ALA A 215 -18.01 7.66 18.34
N ALA A 216 -19.19 7.29 17.84
CA ALA A 216 -19.45 5.95 17.34
C ALA A 216 -18.61 5.62 16.09
N GLY A 217 -18.49 6.58 15.16
CA GLY A 217 -17.67 6.44 13.97
C GLY A 217 -16.20 6.24 14.35
N GLN A 218 -15.65 7.13 15.19
CA GLN A 218 -14.29 7.05 15.73
C GLN A 218 -13.98 5.70 16.37
N LEU A 219 -14.89 5.18 17.20
CA LEU A 219 -14.71 3.88 17.87
C LEU A 219 -14.64 2.71 16.87
N VAL A 220 -15.46 2.74 15.81
CA VAL A 220 -15.38 1.74 14.74
C VAL A 220 -14.02 1.83 14.03
N ARG A 221 -13.53 3.05 13.71
CA ARG A 221 -12.21 3.21 13.05
C ARG A 221 -11.08 2.67 13.93
N SER A 222 -11.06 3.05 15.20
CA SER A 222 -10.02 2.64 16.14
C SER A 222 -10.03 1.14 16.39
N THR A 223 -11.22 0.52 16.43
CA THR A 223 -11.37 -0.94 16.52
C THR A 223 -10.76 -1.65 15.32
N VAL A 224 -10.99 -1.16 14.09
CA VAL A 224 -10.41 -1.76 12.88
C VAL A 224 -8.89 -1.60 12.83
N ILE A 225 -8.37 -0.41 13.20
CA ILE A 225 -6.92 -0.17 13.31
C ILE A 225 -6.30 -1.13 14.33
N ARG A 226 -6.91 -1.23 15.52
CA ARG A 226 -6.47 -2.15 16.56
C ARG A 226 -6.46 -3.59 16.08
N GLN A 227 -7.56 -4.06 15.50
CA GLN A 227 -7.67 -5.43 15.01
C GLN A 227 -6.56 -5.72 14.00
N ASN A 228 -6.32 -4.83 13.04
CA ASN A 228 -5.27 -5.01 12.04
C ASN A 228 -3.87 -5.05 12.66
N LEU A 229 -3.48 -4.03 13.44
CA LEU A 229 -2.12 -3.94 13.98
C LEU A 229 -1.83 -5.04 15.03
N SER A 230 -2.86 -5.49 15.76
CA SER A 230 -2.74 -6.59 16.73
C SER A 230 -2.45 -7.94 16.06
N THR A 231 -2.69 -8.10 14.75
CA THR A 231 -2.24 -9.31 14.02
C THR A 231 -0.72 -9.35 13.84
N GLY A 232 0.01 -8.28 14.15
CA GLY A 232 1.41 -8.08 13.77
C GLY A 232 1.57 -7.53 12.35
N SER A 233 0.50 -6.98 11.77
CA SER A 233 0.52 -6.36 10.45
C SER A 233 1.50 -5.19 10.40
N VAL A 234 2.44 -5.25 9.45
CA VAL A 234 3.35 -4.14 9.13
C VAL A 234 3.17 -3.78 7.67
N MET A 235 2.79 -2.53 7.40
CA MET A 235 2.70 -1.99 6.04
C MET A 235 4.08 -1.49 5.63
N PHE A 236 4.83 -2.29 4.89
CA PHE A 236 6.19 -1.95 4.44
C PHE A 236 6.26 -1.70 2.93
N SER A 237 7.22 -0.89 2.48
CA SER A 237 7.42 -0.62 1.07
C SER A 237 7.90 -1.85 0.30
N LEU A 238 7.32 -2.05 -0.87
CA LEU A 238 7.79 -3.07 -1.80
C LEU A 238 8.88 -2.50 -2.70
N ASP A 239 9.83 -3.34 -3.12
CA ASP A 239 10.81 -2.95 -4.12
C ASP A 239 10.10 -2.78 -5.46
N ASN A 240 10.09 -1.57 -5.98
CA ASN A 240 9.44 -1.19 -7.22
C ASN A 240 10.44 -0.76 -8.31
N ARG A 241 11.75 -0.93 -8.10
CA ARG A 241 12.79 -0.40 -9.00
C ARG A 241 12.62 -0.87 -10.44
N ARG A 242 12.21 -2.12 -10.65
CA ARG A 242 11.98 -2.67 -11.99
C ARG A 242 10.69 -2.12 -12.62
N THR A 243 9.60 -2.02 -11.87
CA THR A 243 8.38 -1.34 -12.31
C THR A 243 8.68 0.11 -12.70
N MET A 244 9.41 0.87 -11.88
CA MET A 244 9.75 2.26 -12.15
C MET A 244 10.64 2.41 -13.39
N ALA A 245 11.68 1.57 -13.54
CA ALA A 245 12.51 1.56 -14.75
C ALA A 245 11.70 1.22 -16.02
N THR A 246 10.72 0.34 -15.92
CA THR A 246 9.81 0.01 -17.03
C THR A 246 8.91 1.19 -17.36
N LEU A 247 8.35 1.87 -16.35
CA LEU A 247 7.54 3.07 -16.54
C LEU A 247 8.32 4.21 -17.15
N ASP A 248 9.54 4.48 -16.71
CA ASP A 248 10.38 5.53 -17.29
C ASP A 248 10.73 5.25 -18.76
N ALA A 249 10.92 3.98 -19.13
CA ALA A 249 11.15 3.60 -20.52
C ALA A 249 9.90 3.82 -21.40
N LEU A 250 8.71 3.54 -20.87
CA LEU A 250 7.44 3.69 -21.61
C LEU A 250 6.95 5.14 -21.63
N CYS A 251 6.99 5.80 -20.48
CA CYS A 251 6.44 7.11 -20.21
C CYS A 251 7.47 7.94 -19.42
N PRO A 252 8.50 8.52 -20.08
CA PRO A 252 9.50 9.33 -19.40
C PRO A 252 8.86 10.42 -18.53
N GLY A 253 9.30 10.52 -17.26
CA GLY A 253 8.76 11.46 -16.27
C GLY A 253 7.53 10.96 -15.51
N ALA A 254 7.03 9.76 -15.81
CA ALA A 254 5.93 9.16 -15.05
C ALA A 254 6.30 8.94 -13.59
N VAL A 255 7.52 8.50 -13.29
CA VAL A 255 7.98 8.26 -11.91
C VAL A 255 8.00 9.58 -11.12
N ASP A 256 8.59 10.63 -11.69
CA ASP A 256 8.69 11.97 -11.07
C ASP A 256 7.32 12.65 -10.87
N ALA A 257 6.30 12.24 -11.63
CA ALA A 257 4.94 12.75 -11.46
C ALA A 257 4.24 12.23 -10.19
N CYS A 258 4.80 11.20 -9.53
CA CYS A 258 4.29 10.74 -8.24
C CYS A 258 4.80 11.66 -7.13
N PRO A 259 3.93 12.36 -6.37
CA PRO A 259 4.37 13.22 -5.29
C PRO A 259 5.01 12.38 -4.16
N PRO A 260 6.12 12.85 -3.57
CA PRO A 260 6.69 12.20 -2.39
C PRO A 260 5.74 12.32 -1.21
N VAL A 261 5.72 11.29 -0.35
CA VAL A 261 5.00 11.35 0.92
C VAL A 261 5.86 12.10 1.93
N ASP A 262 5.78 13.43 1.90
CA ASP A 262 6.63 14.31 2.71
C ASP A 262 5.80 15.22 3.65
N ALA A 263 6.49 16.13 4.34
CA ALA A 263 5.85 17.10 5.23
C ALA A 263 4.82 17.98 4.51
N LYS A 264 5.06 18.33 3.24
CA LYS A 264 4.14 19.16 2.45
C LYS A 264 2.88 18.38 2.10
N PHE A 265 3.02 17.12 1.68
CA PHE A 265 1.91 16.22 1.40
C PHE A 265 1.03 16.02 2.64
N LEU A 266 1.64 15.62 3.78
CA LEU A 266 0.92 15.38 5.02
C LEU A 266 0.29 16.66 5.58
N SER A 267 0.96 17.82 5.48
CA SER A 267 0.38 19.13 5.84
C SER A 267 -0.87 19.47 5.02
N GLY A 268 -0.84 19.18 3.71
CA GLY A 268 -1.96 19.38 2.82
C GLY A 268 -3.16 18.54 3.23
N LEU A 269 -2.93 17.25 3.51
CA LEU A 269 -3.95 16.31 3.94
C LEU A 269 -4.56 16.69 5.28
N TRP A 270 -3.69 17.00 6.24
CA TRP A 270 -4.04 17.43 7.59
C TRP A 270 -4.96 18.66 7.62
N ARG A 271 -4.63 19.68 6.81
CA ARG A 271 -5.43 20.90 6.70
C ARG A 271 -6.79 20.67 6.05
N ARG A 272 -6.91 19.68 5.15
CA ARG A 272 -8.19 19.33 4.52
C ARG A 272 -9.12 18.65 5.51
N LEU A 273 -8.64 17.67 6.27
CA LEU A 273 -9.42 16.98 7.31
C LEU A 273 -10.02 17.94 8.32
N ARG A 274 -9.19 18.83 8.89
CA ARG A 274 -9.65 19.82 9.87
C ARG A 274 -10.67 20.82 9.32
N ARG A 275 -10.72 21.04 8.00
CA ARG A 275 -11.75 21.90 7.39
C ARG A 275 -13.07 21.18 7.25
N THR A 276 -13.04 19.87 6.98
CA THR A 276 -14.24 19.03 6.92
C THR A 276 -14.91 18.91 8.29
N ASP A 277 -14.13 18.82 9.38
CA ASP A 277 -14.66 18.80 10.76
C ASP A 277 -15.30 20.13 11.22
N ILE A 278 -14.94 21.26 10.60
CA ILE A 278 -15.42 22.61 10.98
C ILE A 278 -16.66 23.03 10.17
N ALA A 279 -17.11 22.24 9.20
CA ALA A 279 -18.30 22.54 8.41
C ALA A 279 -19.50 21.66 8.81
N PRO A 280 -20.15 21.87 9.98
CA PRO A 280 -21.50 21.37 10.18
C PRO A 280 -22.49 22.29 9.44
N ASP A 281 -23.34 21.69 8.61
CA ASP A 281 -24.57 22.22 8.01
C ASP A 281 -24.68 23.74 7.82
N THR A 282 -24.31 24.20 6.63
CA THR A 282 -25.02 25.32 5.99
C THR A 282 -25.60 24.85 4.66
N ALA A 283 -26.76 24.21 4.72
CA ALA A 283 -27.73 24.11 3.63
C ALA A 283 -29.15 24.15 4.21
#